data_AF-A0A2E0UDH3-F1
#
_entry.id   AF-A0A2E0UDH3-F1
#
_cell.length_a   1.000
_cell.length_b   1.000
_cell.length_c   1.000
_cell.angle_alpha   90.00
_cell.angle_beta   90.00
_cell.angle_gamma   90.00
#
_symmetry.space_group_name_H-M   'P 1'
#
loop_
_entity.id
_entity.type
_entity.pdbx_description
1 polymer ?
#
loop_
_entity_poly.entity_id
_entity_poly.type
_entity_poly.pdbx_seq_one_letter_code
_entity_poly.pdbx_strand_id
1 'polypeptide(L)'
;MSDSNHAGPRYGKVDIDYARKLATTEPDQDGPVWMINLMHYREAADYQDGQQSQISGREADDIYSPVDVLAKIGAELVFVADVDQQLLGKDPRWDRVAVVKYPTRKSFIDMQQREDFQEKHVHKDAGMKSTIVMGGLPTSLPEMGEVSSVDADQVPHPATEEDGEIVVLHVLKYEESVDLGENPEDMNNYSAEAAKVAARHGVSVSGFFAVEGTILGDGRDWDQARFINYPSKQAFMAVVSDPDRLKAQTHRENAISDTYTLILRPTINQLKASLES
;
A
#
# COMPACT_ATOMS: atom_id res chain seq x y z
N MET A 1 38.74 18.59 0.01
CA MET A 1 37.53 18.58 -0.83
C MET A 1 36.52 17.77 -0.05
N SER A 2 35.55 18.42 0.58
CA SER A 2 34.55 17.75 1.40
C SER A 2 33.57 17.03 0.49
N ASP A 3 33.56 15.71 0.54
CA ASP A 3 32.43 14.92 0.05
C ASP A 3 31.19 15.35 0.83
N SER A 4 30.35 16.18 0.23
CA SER A 4 28.99 16.39 0.69
C SER A 4 28.21 15.12 0.39
N ASN A 5 28.40 14.12 1.25
CA ASN A 5 27.68 12.87 1.26
C ASN A 5 26.18 13.24 1.40
N HIS A 6 25.44 13.33 0.30
CA HIS A 6 23.98 13.36 0.35
C HIS A 6 23.54 11.96 0.77
N ALA A 7 23.65 11.68 2.06
CA ALA A 7 23.04 10.51 2.66
C ALA A 7 21.54 10.64 2.35
N GLY A 8 20.97 9.63 1.71
CA GLY A 8 19.53 9.56 1.46
C GLY A 8 18.71 9.66 2.77
N PRO A 9 17.38 9.66 2.67
CA PRO A 9 16.51 9.72 3.85
C PRO A 9 16.88 8.69 4.92
N ARG A 10 16.77 9.05 6.21
CA ARG A 10 17.19 8.18 7.34
C ARG A 10 16.26 7.01 7.62
N TYR A 11 15.23 6.84 6.80
CA TYR A 11 14.11 5.93 7.01
C TYR A 11 13.89 4.97 5.83
N GLY A 12 14.83 4.89 4.90
CA GLY A 12 14.81 3.89 3.83
C GLY A 12 15.99 4.04 2.86
N LYS A 13 16.25 2.99 2.09
CA LYS A 13 17.20 3.00 0.99
C LYS A 13 16.47 3.36 -0.31
N VAL A 14 16.98 4.36 -1.00
CA VAL A 14 16.47 4.73 -2.33
C VAL A 14 16.92 3.69 -3.36
N ASP A 15 15.99 3.21 -4.16
CA ASP A 15 16.32 2.45 -5.37
C ASP A 15 16.61 3.43 -6.51
N ILE A 16 17.89 3.57 -6.85
CA ILE A 16 18.36 4.51 -7.87
C ILE A 16 17.99 4.04 -9.29
N ASP A 17 17.89 2.73 -9.52
CA ASP A 17 17.55 2.20 -10.83
C ASP A 17 16.06 2.40 -11.11
N TYR A 18 15.22 2.16 -10.12
CA TYR A 18 13.81 2.50 -10.23
C TYR A 18 13.57 4.01 -10.28
N ALA A 19 14.29 4.81 -9.48
CA ALA A 19 14.25 6.28 -9.60
C ALA A 19 14.60 6.76 -11.01
N ARG A 20 15.63 6.15 -11.63
CA ARG A 20 16.02 6.45 -13.01
C ARG A 20 14.92 6.05 -13.98
N LYS A 21 14.33 4.85 -13.85
CA LYS A 21 13.19 4.39 -14.67
C LYS A 21 12.05 5.42 -14.63
N LEU A 22 11.63 5.84 -13.44
CA LEU A 22 10.57 6.84 -13.28
C LEU A 22 10.92 8.18 -13.95
N ALA A 23 12.18 8.62 -13.84
CA ALA A 23 12.64 9.89 -14.39
C ALA A 23 12.80 9.90 -15.92
N THR A 24 13.03 8.73 -16.53
CA THR A 24 13.32 8.58 -17.96
C THR A 24 12.24 7.80 -18.73
N THR A 25 11.08 7.56 -18.14
CA THR A 25 9.95 6.94 -18.86
C THR A 25 9.49 7.90 -19.96
N GLU A 26 9.37 7.41 -21.19
CA GLU A 26 8.97 8.22 -22.34
C GLU A 26 7.52 8.73 -22.19
N PRO A 27 7.18 9.95 -22.66
CA PRO A 27 5.86 10.55 -22.41
C PRO A 27 4.64 9.73 -22.88
N ASP A 28 4.79 8.88 -23.90
CA ASP A 28 3.74 8.00 -24.41
C ASP A 28 3.54 6.72 -23.56
N GLN A 29 4.49 6.42 -22.68
CA GLN A 29 4.47 5.32 -21.72
C GLN A 29 4.30 5.79 -20.27
N ASP A 30 4.44 7.10 -20.02
CA ASP A 30 4.42 7.72 -18.71
C ASP A 30 2.99 8.00 -18.20
N GLY A 31 2.22 6.93 -18.03
CA GLY A 31 0.86 6.99 -17.47
C GLY A 31 0.81 7.07 -15.93
N PRO A 32 -0.42 7.07 -15.36
CA PRO A 32 -0.63 7.18 -13.93
C PRO A 32 0.05 6.07 -13.11
N VAL A 33 0.48 6.43 -11.89
CA VAL A 33 1.10 5.50 -10.93
C VAL A 33 0.57 5.73 -9.52
N TRP A 34 0.30 4.65 -8.80
CA TRP A 34 -0.18 4.68 -7.41
C TRP A 34 0.96 4.38 -6.47
N MET A 35 1.42 5.40 -5.75
CA MET A 35 2.52 5.25 -4.80
C MET A 35 1.98 4.78 -3.45
N ILE A 36 2.17 3.50 -3.15
CA ILE A 36 1.69 2.81 -1.95
C ILE A 36 2.77 2.91 -0.88
N ASN A 37 2.46 3.59 0.22
CA ASN A 37 3.39 3.89 1.32
C ASN A 37 3.00 3.07 2.56
N LEU A 38 3.92 2.26 3.06
CA LEU A 38 3.87 1.69 4.40
C LEU A 38 4.77 2.53 5.31
N MET A 39 4.25 2.98 6.45
CA MET A 39 4.92 3.96 7.30
C MET A 39 5.01 3.46 8.74
N HIS A 40 6.23 3.48 9.28
CA HIS A 40 6.50 3.23 10.70
C HIS A 40 7.13 4.47 11.31
N TYR A 41 6.54 4.98 12.38
CA TYR A 41 6.95 6.21 13.01
C TYR A 41 7.91 5.98 14.18
N ARG A 42 8.71 7.01 14.47
CA ARG A 42 9.47 7.09 15.73
C ARG A 42 8.50 7.42 16.86
N GLU A 43 8.83 6.97 18.06
CA GLU A 43 8.11 7.33 19.28
C GLU A 43 8.14 8.85 19.51
N ALA A 44 9.32 9.47 19.38
CA ALA A 44 9.52 10.91 19.35
C ALA A 44 10.20 11.31 18.04
N ALA A 45 9.77 12.43 17.44
CA ALA A 45 10.41 12.95 16.24
C ALA A 45 11.86 13.38 16.55
N ASP A 46 12.74 13.30 15.56
CA ASP A 46 14.15 13.61 15.70
C ASP A 46 14.59 14.59 14.59
N TYR A 47 14.48 15.89 14.88
CA TYR A 47 14.80 16.99 13.95
C TYR A 47 16.30 17.24 13.77
N GLN A 48 17.17 16.50 14.48
CA GLN A 48 18.63 16.67 14.41
C GLN A 48 19.13 18.08 14.79
N ASP A 49 18.33 18.88 15.51
CA ASP A 49 18.67 20.21 16.01
C ASP A 49 19.32 20.19 17.41
N GLY A 50 19.55 18.98 17.93
CA GLY A 50 20.13 18.74 19.25
C GLY A 50 19.14 18.86 20.42
N GLN A 51 17.87 19.12 20.14
CA GLN A 51 16.81 19.21 21.15
C GLN A 51 15.93 17.96 21.14
N GLN A 52 15.41 17.61 22.31
CA GLN A 52 14.42 16.55 22.42
C GLN A 52 13.05 17.07 21.92
N SER A 53 12.54 16.47 20.85
CA SER A 53 11.21 16.79 20.34
C SER A 53 10.13 16.54 21.39
N GLN A 54 9.15 17.45 21.44
CA GLN A 54 7.94 17.30 22.25
C GLN A 54 6.78 16.68 21.46
N ILE A 55 6.98 16.42 20.16
CA ILE A 55 6.01 15.75 19.31
C ILE A 55 6.51 14.36 18.89
N SER A 56 5.57 13.44 18.73
CA SER A 56 5.78 12.10 18.20
C SER A 56 6.15 12.12 16.72
N GLY A 57 6.66 11.00 16.23
CA GLY A 57 6.95 10.88 14.80
C GLY A 57 5.70 10.93 13.91
N ARG A 58 4.56 10.45 14.43
CA ARG A 58 3.26 10.53 13.73
C ARG A 58 2.78 11.98 13.63
N GLU A 59 2.89 12.75 14.70
CA GLU A 59 2.55 14.18 14.68
C GLU A 59 3.45 14.98 13.73
N ALA A 60 4.74 14.62 13.64
CA ALA A 60 5.63 15.21 12.65
C ALA A 60 5.18 14.88 11.21
N ASP A 61 4.82 13.62 10.92
CA ASP A 61 4.29 13.23 9.60
C ASP A 61 2.94 13.91 9.28
N ASP A 62 2.09 14.14 10.28
CA ASP A 62 0.84 14.90 10.13
C ASP A 62 1.11 16.37 9.77
N ILE A 63 2.18 16.99 10.29
CA ILE A 63 2.64 18.33 9.88
C ILE A 63 3.20 18.32 8.45
N TYR A 64 3.93 17.26 8.07
CA TYR A 64 4.48 17.10 6.72
C TYR A 64 3.38 17.12 5.65
N SER A 65 2.25 16.45 5.91
CA SER A 65 1.11 16.21 5.01
C SER A 65 1.03 17.18 3.80
N PRO A 66 1.59 16.79 2.63
CA PRO A 66 1.84 17.72 1.53
C PRO A 66 0.62 17.94 0.63
N VAL A 67 -0.61 17.88 1.16
CA VAL A 67 -1.86 17.90 0.39
C VAL A 67 -1.92 19.05 -0.62
N ASP A 68 -1.55 20.26 -0.21
CA ASP A 68 -1.53 21.43 -1.11
C ASP A 68 -0.51 21.31 -2.24
N VAL A 69 0.63 20.65 -1.99
CA VAL A 69 1.68 20.42 -3.00
C VAL A 69 1.22 19.36 -3.98
N LEU A 70 0.62 18.26 -3.48
CA LEU A 70 0.06 17.18 -4.29
C LEU A 70 -1.01 17.71 -5.25
N ALA A 71 -1.95 18.52 -4.74
CA ALA A 71 -3.01 19.10 -5.57
C ALA A 71 -2.47 19.98 -6.72
N LYS A 72 -1.39 20.74 -6.48
CA LYS A 72 -0.76 21.60 -7.51
C LYS A 72 -0.12 20.83 -8.67
N ILE A 73 0.21 19.55 -8.47
CA ILE A 73 0.84 18.70 -9.49
C ILE A 73 -0.14 17.64 -10.03
N GLY A 74 -1.42 17.74 -9.68
CA GLY A 74 -2.46 16.78 -10.08
C GLY A 74 -2.37 15.44 -9.36
N ALA A 75 -1.59 15.34 -8.27
CA ALA A 75 -1.53 14.13 -7.46
C ALA A 75 -2.67 14.11 -6.43
N GLU A 76 -3.22 12.93 -6.20
CA GLU A 76 -4.42 12.72 -5.38
C GLU A 76 -4.12 11.76 -4.24
N LEU A 77 -4.41 12.17 -3.00
CA LEU A 77 -4.36 11.29 -1.84
C LEU A 77 -5.63 10.42 -1.81
N VAL A 78 -5.53 9.23 -2.41
CA VAL A 78 -6.68 8.36 -2.68
C VAL A 78 -6.93 7.34 -1.57
N PHE A 79 -5.98 7.14 -0.65
CA PHE A 79 -6.14 6.24 0.48
C PHE A 79 -5.31 6.69 1.67
N VAL A 80 -5.90 6.64 2.86
CA VAL A 80 -5.19 6.77 4.14
C VAL A 80 -5.88 5.86 5.14
N ALA A 81 -5.09 5.03 5.82
CA ALA A 81 -5.60 4.17 6.87
C ALA A 81 -4.56 3.95 7.97
N ASP A 82 -5.04 3.87 9.22
CA ASP A 82 -4.25 3.35 10.32
C ASP A 82 -4.21 1.81 10.25
N VAL A 83 -3.06 1.24 10.61
CA VAL A 83 -2.90 -0.21 10.73
C VAL A 83 -3.48 -0.63 12.08
N ASP A 84 -4.62 -1.33 12.05
CA ASP A 84 -5.20 -1.93 13.25
C ASP A 84 -4.36 -3.15 13.67
N GLN A 85 -4.12 -4.08 12.74
CA GLN A 85 -3.39 -5.31 13.00
C GLN A 85 -2.54 -5.74 11.82
N GLN A 86 -1.31 -6.15 12.09
CA GLN A 86 -0.43 -6.80 11.12
C GLN A 86 -0.36 -8.30 11.45
N LEU A 87 -1.06 -9.08 10.62
CA LEU A 87 -1.26 -10.53 10.76
C LEU A 87 -0.08 -11.34 10.22
N LEU A 88 0.47 -10.91 9.08
CA LEU A 88 1.65 -11.52 8.44
C LEU A 88 2.69 -10.46 8.10
N GLY A 89 3.95 -10.88 8.04
CA GLY A 89 5.14 -10.04 7.99
C GLY A 89 5.49 -9.56 9.39
N LYS A 90 6.69 -9.90 9.90
CA LYS A 90 7.05 -9.67 11.30
C LYS A 90 7.56 -8.25 11.55
N ASP A 91 8.58 -7.85 10.79
CA ASP A 91 9.27 -6.57 10.91
C ASP A 91 9.48 -5.95 9.51
N PRO A 92 9.42 -4.62 9.35
CA PRO A 92 8.95 -3.65 10.34
C PRO A 92 7.46 -3.84 10.70
N ARG A 93 7.05 -3.24 11.82
CA ARG A 93 5.65 -3.03 12.16
C ARG A 93 5.20 -1.72 11.53
N TRP A 94 4.08 -1.73 10.83
CA TRP A 94 3.55 -0.55 10.16
C TRP A 94 2.46 0.11 11.01
N ASP A 95 2.46 1.44 11.03
CA ASP A 95 1.50 2.25 11.78
C ASP A 95 0.42 2.85 10.86
N ARG A 96 0.81 3.25 9.63
CA ARG A 96 -0.09 3.87 8.64
C ARG A 96 0.20 3.37 7.23
N VAL A 97 -0.86 3.28 6.43
CA VAL A 97 -0.79 3.08 4.98
C VAL A 97 -1.39 4.30 4.28
N ALA A 98 -0.71 4.79 3.24
CA ALA A 98 -1.26 5.80 2.35
C ALA A 98 -1.01 5.46 0.89
N VAL A 99 -1.94 5.84 0.01
CA VAL A 99 -1.77 5.71 -1.45
C VAL A 99 -2.01 7.06 -2.09
N VAL A 100 -1.06 7.49 -2.90
CA VAL A 100 -1.17 8.71 -3.70
C VAL A 100 -1.13 8.35 -5.18
N LYS A 101 -2.15 8.72 -5.94
CA LYS A 101 -2.18 8.62 -7.39
C LYS A 101 -1.44 9.82 -7.97
N TYR A 102 -0.47 9.57 -8.83
CA TYR A 102 0.21 10.60 -9.61
C TYR A 102 -0.23 10.49 -11.08
N PRO A 103 -0.44 11.61 -11.80
CA PRO A 103 -0.81 11.58 -13.22
C PRO A 103 0.24 10.86 -14.08
N THR A 104 1.51 11.01 -13.72
CA THR A 104 2.64 10.36 -14.39
C THR A 104 3.76 10.05 -13.41
N ARG A 105 4.67 9.13 -13.75
CA ARG A 105 5.89 8.85 -12.99
C ARG A 105 6.79 10.07 -12.92
N LYS A 106 6.88 10.83 -14.02
CA LYS A 106 7.61 12.09 -14.04
C LYS A 106 7.06 13.11 -13.05
N SER A 107 5.74 13.20 -12.86
CA SER A 107 5.15 14.12 -11.86
C SER A 107 5.59 13.78 -10.42
N PHE A 108 5.76 12.50 -10.11
CA PHE A 108 6.33 12.06 -8.83
C PHE A 108 7.79 12.51 -8.68
N ILE A 109 8.61 12.36 -9.73
CA ILE A 109 10.02 12.78 -9.70
C ILE A 109 10.16 14.30 -9.61
N ASP A 110 9.40 15.04 -10.42
CA ASP A 110 9.45 16.50 -10.46
C ASP A 110 9.01 17.11 -9.10
N MET A 111 8.07 16.46 -8.40
CA MET A 111 7.67 16.85 -7.04
C MET A 111 8.85 16.87 -6.07
N GLN A 112 9.75 15.89 -6.13
CA GLN A 112 10.90 15.76 -5.23
C GLN A 112 11.89 16.94 -5.37
N GLN A 113 11.86 17.64 -6.51
CA GLN A 113 12.71 18.80 -6.80
C GLN A 113 12.08 20.14 -6.41
N ARG A 114 10.83 20.16 -5.95
CA ARG A 114 10.15 21.40 -5.57
C ARG A 114 10.61 21.88 -4.20
N GLU A 115 10.92 23.17 -4.11
CA GLU A 115 11.31 23.82 -2.85
C GLU A 115 10.22 23.66 -1.77
N ASP A 116 8.94 23.90 -2.12
CA ASP A 116 7.81 23.76 -1.18
C ASP A 116 7.57 22.32 -0.68
N PHE A 117 8.12 21.32 -1.36
CA PHE A 117 8.15 19.93 -0.90
C PHE A 117 9.37 19.64 -0.03
N GLN A 118 10.55 20.11 -0.45
CA GLN A 118 11.81 19.92 0.26
C GLN A 118 11.79 20.57 1.65
N GLU A 119 11.22 21.77 1.78
CA GLU A 119 11.05 22.47 3.06
C GLU A 119 10.24 21.66 4.07
N LYS A 120 9.22 20.91 3.61
CA LYS A 120 8.39 20.07 4.48
C LYS A 120 9.05 18.72 4.79
N HIS A 121 9.99 18.27 3.97
CA HIS A 121 10.63 16.96 4.12
C HIS A 121 11.31 16.76 5.47
N VAL A 122 11.73 17.86 6.13
CA VAL A 122 12.33 17.83 7.47
C VAL A 122 11.44 17.13 8.48
N HIS A 123 10.11 17.29 8.37
CA HIS A 123 9.13 16.69 9.26
C HIS A 123 8.98 15.18 9.01
N LYS A 124 8.99 14.77 7.73
CA LYS A 124 8.97 13.35 7.35
C LYS A 124 10.22 12.64 7.84
N ASP A 125 11.40 13.22 7.61
CA ASP A 125 12.65 12.63 8.07
C ASP A 125 12.75 12.57 9.60
N ALA A 126 12.27 13.62 10.29
CA ALA A 126 12.22 13.63 11.75
C ALA A 126 11.28 12.57 12.31
N GLY A 127 10.11 12.37 11.71
CA GLY A 127 9.08 11.48 12.24
C GLY A 127 9.19 10.02 11.81
N MET A 128 9.70 9.75 10.62
CA MET A 128 9.71 8.41 10.04
C MET A 128 10.88 7.58 10.57
N LYS A 129 10.57 6.37 11.05
CA LYS A 129 11.56 5.36 11.46
C LYS A 129 11.92 4.44 10.29
N SER A 130 10.92 3.97 9.55
CA SER A 130 11.10 3.19 8.33
C SER A 130 9.91 3.35 7.40
N THR A 131 10.14 3.23 6.10
CA THR A 131 9.07 3.22 5.10
C THR A 131 9.36 2.23 3.97
N ILE A 132 8.29 1.74 3.34
CA ILE A 132 8.33 1.14 2.02
C ILE A 132 7.40 1.95 1.11
N VAL A 133 7.89 2.38 -0.04
CA VAL A 133 7.15 3.13 -1.06
C VAL A 133 7.22 2.37 -2.37
N MET A 134 6.10 1.76 -2.76
CA MET A 134 5.96 0.96 -3.97
C MET A 134 5.22 1.76 -5.04
N GLY A 135 5.67 1.71 -6.29
CA GLY A 135 4.85 2.18 -7.41
C GLY A 135 3.99 1.05 -7.94
N GLY A 136 2.68 1.24 -7.90
CA GLY A 136 1.68 0.27 -8.31
C GLY A 136 0.98 0.68 -9.61
N LEU A 137 0.72 -0.30 -10.46
CA LEU A 137 -0.14 -0.18 -11.64
C LEU A 137 -1.38 -1.04 -11.47
N PRO A 138 -2.60 -0.54 -11.75
CA PRO A 138 -3.83 -1.31 -11.60
C PRO A 138 -3.78 -2.59 -12.43
N THR A 139 -4.23 -3.70 -11.85
CA THR A 139 -4.39 -4.97 -12.56
C THR A 139 -5.86 -5.32 -12.68
N SER A 140 -6.18 -6.17 -13.66
CA SER A 140 -7.49 -6.82 -13.71
C SER A 140 -7.74 -7.58 -12.41
N LEU A 141 -8.99 -7.54 -11.94
CA LEU A 141 -9.43 -8.38 -10.85
C LEU A 141 -9.51 -9.84 -11.31
N PRO A 142 -9.27 -10.81 -10.42
CA PRO A 142 -9.44 -12.22 -10.76
C PRO A 142 -10.88 -12.49 -11.21
N GLU A 143 -11.04 -13.41 -12.17
CA GLU A 143 -12.37 -13.84 -12.59
C GLU A 143 -13.11 -14.52 -11.43
N MET A 144 -14.21 -13.91 -10.98
CA MET A 144 -15.02 -14.41 -9.88
C MET A 144 -16.08 -15.44 -10.34
N GLY A 145 -16.09 -15.79 -11.64
CA GLY A 145 -17.18 -16.54 -12.26
C GLY A 145 -18.54 -15.84 -12.12
N GLU A 146 -19.64 -16.61 -12.09
CA GLU A 146 -21.00 -16.08 -11.90
C GLU A 146 -21.32 -15.66 -10.44
N VAL A 147 -20.32 -15.62 -9.55
CA VAL A 147 -20.55 -15.34 -8.13
C VAL A 147 -20.68 -13.84 -7.90
N SER A 148 -21.92 -13.38 -7.72
CA SER A 148 -22.21 -12.03 -7.23
C SER A 148 -21.96 -11.93 -5.73
N SER A 149 -21.31 -10.85 -5.29
CA SER A 149 -21.22 -10.52 -3.87
C SER A 149 -22.61 -10.30 -3.26
N VAL A 150 -22.83 -10.82 -2.05
CA VAL A 150 -24.02 -10.51 -1.26
C VAL A 150 -23.95 -9.05 -0.80
N ASP A 151 -25.10 -8.39 -0.67
CA ASP A 151 -25.20 -7.05 -0.07
C ASP A 151 -24.55 -7.04 1.33
N ALA A 152 -23.66 -6.06 1.57
CA ALA A 152 -22.89 -5.93 2.80
C ALA A 152 -23.75 -5.78 4.06
N ASP A 153 -25.00 -5.34 3.92
CA ASP A 153 -25.95 -5.23 5.04
C ASP A 153 -26.74 -6.53 5.31
N GLN A 154 -26.63 -7.52 4.42
CA GLN A 154 -27.39 -8.79 4.48
C GLN A 154 -26.53 -10.01 4.77
N VAL A 155 -25.22 -9.82 5.01
CA VAL A 155 -24.29 -10.90 5.34
C VAL A 155 -24.35 -11.29 6.82
N PRO A 156 -23.80 -12.45 7.23
CA PRO A 156 -23.81 -12.87 8.63
C PRO A 156 -23.09 -11.91 9.60
N HIS A 157 -22.13 -11.13 9.09
CA HIS A 157 -21.31 -10.21 9.88
C HIS A 157 -21.22 -8.83 9.21
N PRO A 158 -22.32 -8.05 9.18
CA PRO A 158 -22.33 -6.72 8.58
C PRO A 158 -21.52 -5.73 9.44
N ALA A 159 -21.31 -4.51 8.94
CA ALA A 159 -20.66 -3.45 9.70
C ALA A 159 -21.48 -3.08 10.95
N THR A 160 -20.79 -2.81 12.06
CA THR A 160 -21.40 -2.30 13.31
C THR A 160 -20.55 -1.13 13.83
N GLU A 161 -21.04 -0.39 14.83
CA GLU A 161 -20.23 0.67 15.46
C GLU A 161 -18.94 0.14 16.11
N GLU A 162 -18.98 -1.09 16.65
CA GLU A 162 -17.83 -1.70 17.32
C GLU A 162 -16.84 -2.37 16.36
N ASP A 163 -17.33 -3.04 15.32
CA ASP A 163 -16.47 -3.77 14.39
C ASP A 163 -16.17 -2.97 13.13
N GLY A 164 -17.10 -2.22 12.56
CA GLY A 164 -16.92 -1.33 11.40
C GLY A 164 -16.28 -1.95 10.14
N GLU A 165 -16.31 -1.22 9.03
CA GLU A 165 -15.63 -1.66 7.80
C GLU A 165 -14.10 -1.72 8.00
N ILE A 166 -13.46 -2.71 7.37
CA ILE A 166 -12.00 -2.80 7.26
C ILE A 166 -11.55 -2.93 5.81
N VAL A 167 -10.33 -2.50 5.55
CA VAL A 167 -9.58 -2.91 4.36
C VAL A 167 -8.48 -3.86 4.78
N VAL A 168 -8.38 -5.02 4.14
CA VAL A 168 -7.23 -5.90 4.27
C VAL A 168 -6.29 -5.63 3.12
N LEU A 169 -5.09 -5.14 3.45
CA LEU A 169 -3.99 -4.99 2.52
C LEU A 169 -3.12 -6.24 2.54
N HIS A 170 -3.00 -6.90 1.40
CA HIS A 170 -1.93 -7.86 1.16
C HIS A 170 -0.84 -7.24 0.31
N VAL A 171 0.41 -7.26 0.77
CA VAL A 171 1.59 -7.00 -0.07
C VAL A 171 2.29 -8.34 -0.27
N LEU A 172 2.53 -8.72 -1.52
CA LEU A 172 2.93 -10.07 -1.91
C LEU A 172 4.25 -10.02 -2.68
N LYS A 173 5.17 -10.90 -2.29
CA LYS A 173 6.29 -11.34 -3.12
C LYS A 173 6.01 -12.77 -3.54
N TYR A 174 6.06 -13.04 -4.84
CA TYR A 174 5.88 -14.37 -5.40
C TYR A 174 7.16 -15.20 -5.28
N GLU A 175 6.98 -16.52 -5.19
CA GLU A 175 8.08 -17.49 -5.28
C GLU A 175 8.66 -17.52 -6.69
N GLU A 176 7.78 -17.55 -7.70
CA GLU A 176 8.14 -17.52 -9.12
C GLU A 176 8.02 -16.11 -9.70
N SER A 177 9.01 -15.71 -10.50
CA SER A 177 8.95 -14.46 -11.26
C SER A 177 7.93 -14.58 -12.38
N VAL A 178 7.07 -13.57 -12.51
CA VAL A 178 6.06 -13.45 -13.56
C VAL A 178 6.16 -12.08 -14.22
N ASP A 179 5.54 -11.93 -15.38
CA ASP A 179 5.46 -10.63 -16.05
C ASP A 179 4.58 -9.65 -15.23
N LEU A 180 4.87 -8.36 -15.34
CA LEU A 180 4.19 -7.31 -14.58
C LEU A 180 2.67 -7.35 -14.86
N GLY A 181 1.88 -7.57 -13.81
CA GLY A 181 0.42 -7.67 -13.91
C GLY A 181 -0.12 -9.09 -13.98
N GLU A 182 0.74 -10.08 -14.18
CA GLU A 182 0.37 -11.49 -14.11
C GLU A 182 0.49 -12.03 -12.68
N ASN A 183 -0.16 -13.17 -12.42
CA ASN A 183 0.04 -13.92 -11.18
C ASN A 183 0.53 -15.34 -11.52
N PRO A 184 1.34 -15.98 -10.65
CA PRO A 184 1.62 -17.41 -10.74
C PRO A 184 0.33 -18.24 -10.80
N GLU A 185 0.39 -19.41 -11.46
CA GLU A 185 -0.78 -20.29 -11.62
C GLU A 185 -1.41 -20.64 -10.27
N ASP A 186 -0.59 -21.01 -9.28
CA ASP A 186 -1.05 -21.30 -7.93
C ASP A 186 -1.73 -20.08 -7.28
N MET A 187 -1.27 -18.85 -7.58
CA MET A 187 -1.94 -17.66 -7.06
C MET A 187 -3.31 -17.42 -7.72
N ASN A 188 -3.46 -17.73 -9.00
CA ASN A 188 -4.76 -17.69 -9.68
C ASN A 188 -5.72 -18.73 -9.08
N ASN A 189 -5.25 -19.97 -8.89
CA ASN A 189 -6.04 -21.06 -8.29
C ASN A 189 -6.52 -20.70 -6.88
N TYR A 190 -5.63 -20.19 -6.03
CA TYR A 190 -6.02 -19.70 -4.70
C TYR A 190 -7.04 -18.57 -4.77
N SER A 191 -6.80 -17.57 -5.62
CA SER A 191 -7.62 -16.37 -5.68
C SER A 191 -9.04 -16.69 -6.14
N ALA A 192 -9.21 -17.61 -7.11
CA ALA A 192 -10.52 -18.04 -7.61
C ALA A 192 -11.36 -18.76 -6.53
N GLU A 193 -10.76 -19.59 -5.68
CA GLU A 193 -11.49 -20.27 -4.60
C GLU A 193 -11.78 -19.33 -3.42
N ALA A 194 -10.80 -18.52 -3.02
CA ALA A 194 -10.98 -17.53 -1.95
C ALA A 194 -12.05 -16.50 -2.30
N ALA A 195 -12.10 -16.08 -3.57
CA ALA A 195 -13.11 -15.20 -4.14
C ALA A 195 -14.54 -15.70 -3.93
N LYS A 196 -14.81 -16.96 -4.28
CA LYS A 196 -16.15 -17.58 -4.16
C LYS A 196 -16.63 -17.57 -2.71
N VAL A 197 -15.72 -17.87 -1.78
CA VAL A 197 -16.02 -17.83 -0.35
C VAL A 197 -16.29 -16.40 0.10
N ALA A 198 -15.38 -15.48 -0.21
CA ALA A 198 -15.44 -14.09 0.25
C ALA A 198 -16.69 -13.35 -0.26
N ALA A 199 -17.18 -13.67 -1.47
CA ALA A 199 -18.41 -13.10 -2.02
C ALA A 199 -19.65 -13.36 -1.14
N ARG A 200 -19.69 -14.49 -0.41
CA ARG A 200 -20.77 -14.80 0.56
C ARG A 200 -20.76 -13.92 1.81
N HIS A 201 -19.66 -13.18 2.01
CA HIS A 201 -19.42 -12.32 3.18
C HIS A 201 -19.36 -10.83 2.81
N GLY A 202 -19.88 -10.45 1.64
CA GLY A 202 -20.05 -9.03 1.25
C GLY A 202 -18.74 -8.33 0.93
N VAL A 203 -17.72 -9.10 0.53
CA VAL A 203 -16.43 -8.55 0.14
C VAL A 203 -16.56 -7.64 -1.08
N SER A 204 -15.79 -6.56 -1.11
CA SER A 204 -15.56 -5.78 -2.32
C SER A 204 -14.07 -5.51 -2.50
N VAL A 205 -13.64 -5.20 -3.72
CA VAL A 205 -12.22 -4.91 -4.00
C VAL A 205 -12.05 -3.42 -4.27
N SER A 206 -11.17 -2.78 -3.51
CA SER A 206 -10.78 -1.38 -3.70
C SER A 206 -9.78 -1.22 -4.84
N GLY A 207 -8.87 -2.20 -5.03
CA GLY A 207 -7.94 -2.21 -6.15
C GLY A 207 -6.81 -3.23 -5.94
N PHE A 208 -6.39 -3.88 -7.02
CA PHE A 208 -5.18 -4.69 -7.07
C PHE A 208 -4.15 -3.95 -7.93
N PHE A 209 -2.90 -3.93 -7.47
CA PHE A 209 -1.81 -3.21 -8.09
C PHE A 209 -0.62 -4.14 -8.28
N ALA A 210 -0.15 -4.29 -9.51
CA ALA A 210 1.16 -4.85 -9.79
C ALA A 210 2.22 -3.83 -9.39
N VAL A 211 3.21 -4.26 -8.61
CA VAL A 211 4.28 -3.39 -8.15
C VAL A 211 5.39 -3.39 -9.20
N GLU A 212 5.62 -2.25 -9.83
CA GLU A 212 6.63 -2.10 -10.87
C GLU A 212 8.02 -1.68 -10.34
N GLY A 213 8.11 -1.45 -9.02
CA GLY A 213 9.33 -1.13 -8.30
C GLY A 213 9.08 -0.52 -6.91
N THR A 214 10.10 -0.57 -6.04
CA THR A 214 10.11 0.03 -4.70
C THR A 214 11.08 1.20 -4.68
N ILE A 215 10.59 2.45 -4.69
CA ILE A 215 11.46 3.65 -4.79
C ILE A 215 12.25 3.91 -3.51
N LEU A 216 11.67 3.55 -2.37
CA LEU A 216 12.26 3.74 -1.06
C LEU A 216 11.84 2.57 -0.18
N GLY A 217 12.79 1.84 0.41
CA GLY A 217 12.45 0.64 1.17
C GLY A 217 13.62 0.06 1.96
N ASP A 218 13.51 -1.20 2.34
CA ASP A 218 14.54 -1.96 3.05
C ASP A 218 15.34 -2.90 2.14
N GLY A 219 15.17 -2.78 0.82
CA GLY A 219 15.84 -3.60 -0.18
C GLY A 219 15.08 -4.86 -0.56
N ARG A 220 13.88 -5.09 -0.01
CA ARG A 220 12.95 -6.09 -0.53
C ARG A 220 12.13 -5.52 -1.68
N ASP A 221 11.82 -6.42 -2.60
CA ASP A 221 10.93 -6.18 -3.72
C ASP A 221 9.58 -6.85 -3.49
N TRP A 222 8.55 -6.33 -4.14
CA TRP A 222 7.19 -6.81 -4.05
C TRP A 222 6.64 -6.91 -5.46
N ASP A 223 5.74 -7.87 -5.70
CA ASP A 223 5.14 -8.10 -7.00
C ASP A 223 3.71 -7.55 -7.06
N GLN A 224 2.99 -7.53 -5.93
CA GLN A 224 1.60 -7.09 -5.92
C GLN A 224 1.13 -6.53 -4.57
N ALA A 225 0.23 -5.54 -4.63
CA ALA A 225 -0.54 -5.05 -3.49
C ALA A 225 -2.04 -5.20 -3.76
N ARG A 226 -2.79 -5.77 -2.81
CA ARG A 226 -4.24 -6.02 -2.92
C ARG A 226 -4.99 -5.35 -1.79
N PHE A 227 -5.93 -4.46 -2.11
CA PHE A 227 -6.81 -3.80 -1.15
C PHE A 227 -8.21 -4.40 -1.24
N ILE A 228 -8.59 -5.17 -0.23
CA ILE A 228 -9.87 -5.91 -0.19
C ILE A 228 -10.70 -5.39 0.98
N ASN A 229 -11.90 -4.88 0.73
CA ASN A 229 -12.80 -4.39 1.76
C ASN A 229 -13.67 -5.51 2.30
N TYR A 230 -13.86 -5.53 3.61
CA TYR A 230 -14.79 -6.41 4.29
C TYR A 230 -15.76 -5.57 5.13
N PRO A 231 -17.06 -5.94 5.18
CA PRO A 231 -18.04 -5.21 5.99
C PRO A 231 -17.65 -5.14 7.48
N SER A 232 -16.89 -6.13 7.98
CA SER A 232 -16.43 -6.18 9.36
C SER A 232 -15.17 -7.04 9.50
N LYS A 233 -14.43 -6.90 10.61
CA LYS A 233 -13.34 -7.82 10.93
C LYS A 233 -13.86 -9.24 11.14
N GLN A 234 -15.04 -9.41 11.74
CA GLN A 234 -15.66 -10.73 11.87
C GLN A 234 -15.96 -11.37 10.51
N ALA A 235 -16.41 -10.61 9.52
CA ALA A 235 -16.60 -11.11 8.15
C ALA A 235 -15.29 -11.63 7.56
N PHE A 236 -14.20 -10.87 7.70
CA PHE A 236 -12.87 -11.32 7.26
C PHE A 236 -12.41 -12.59 7.99
N MET A 237 -12.58 -12.66 9.31
CA MET A 237 -12.19 -13.84 10.08
C MET A 237 -13.02 -15.08 9.70
N ALA A 238 -14.30 -14.90 9.38
CA ALA A 238 -15.15 -15.97 8.86
C ALA A 238 -14.61 -16.51 7.53
N VAL A 239 -14.21 -15.63 6.60
CA VAL A 239 -13.58 -16.02 5.33
C VAL A 239 -12.26 -16.76 5.52
N VAL A 240 -11.40 -16.29 6.44
CA VAL A 240 -10.10 -16.91 6.72
C VAL A 240 -10.25 -18.32 7.31
N SER A 241 -11.30 -18.53 8.13
CA SER A 241 -11.56 -19.80 8.80
C SER A 241 -12.47 -20.76 8.00
N ASP A 242 -13.01 -20.32 6.87
CA ASP A 242 -13.89 -21.13 6.04
C ASP A 242 -13.15 -22.38 5.49
N PRO A 243 -13.69 -23.60 5.69
CA PRO A 243 -13.06 -24.83 5.23
C PRO A 243 -12.79 -24.91 3.72
N ASP A 244 -13.65 -24.31 2.90
CA ASP A 244 -13.46 -24.32 1.44
C ASP A 244 -12.30 -23.41 1.03
N ARG A 245 -12.15 -22.26 1.69
CA ARG A 245 -10.99 -21.37 1.51
C ARG A 245 -9.70 -22.04 2.01
N LEU A 246 -9.77 -22.78 3.13
CA LEU A 246 -8.62 -23.50 3.68
C LEU A 246 -8.11 -24.63 2.78
N LYS A 247 -8.98 -25.30 2.02
CA LYS A 247 -8.55 -26.31 1.03
C LYS A 247 -7.63 -25.71 -0.05
N ALA A 248 -7.84 -24.44 -0.40
CA ALA A 248 -7.02 -23.74 -1.40
C ALA A 248 -5.71 -23.16 -0.80
N GLN A 249 -5.51 -23.26 0.52
CA GLN A 249 -4.39 -22.59 1.21
C GLN A 249 -3.02 -23.05 0.71
N THR A 250 -2.87 -24.32 0.32
CA THR A 250 -1.60 -24.85 -0.22
C THR A 250 -1.17 -24.12 -1.49
N HIS A 251 -2.10 -23.73 -2.37
CA HIS A 251 -1.77 -22.92 -3.54
C HIS A 251 -1.19 -21.55 -3.16
N ARG A 252 -1.72 -20.91 -2.10
CA ARG A 252 -1.15 -19.65 -1.60
C ARG A 252 0.27 -19.83 -1.07
N GLU A 253 0.50 -20.91 -0.33
CA GLU A 253 1.79 -21.21 0.29
C GLU A 253 2.87 -21.51 -0.76
N ASN A 254 2.52 -22.19 -1.84
CA ASN A 254 3.44 -22.42 -2.96
C ASN A 254 3.75 -21.13 -3.74
N ALA A 255 2.78 -20.23 -3.87
CA ALA A 255 2.91 -19.07 -4.74
C ALA A 255 3.68 -17.88 -4.12
N ILE A 256 3.79 -17.81 -2.78
CA ILE A 256 4.25 -16.60 -2.08
C ILE A 256 5.50 -16.90 -1.24
N SER A 257 6.55 -16.12 -1.46
CA SER A 257 7.82 -16.21 -0.72
C SER A 257 7.92 -15.22 0.45
N ASP A 258 7.29 -14.04 0.35
CA ASP A 258 7.17 -13.06 1.43
C ASP A 258 5.82 -12.33 1.35
N THR A 259 5.28 -11.89 2.49
CA THR A 259 4.03 -11.14 2.52
C THR A 259 3.87 -10.26 3.76
N TYR A 260 3.26 -9.10 3.54
CA TYR A 260 2.51 -8.41 4.57
C TYR A 260 1.02 -8.68 4.43
N THR A 261 0.34 -8.86 5.56
CA THR A 261 -1.13 -8.84 5.63
C THR A 261 -1.56 -7.93 6.77
N LEU A 262 -2.18 -6.81 6.41
CA LEU A 262 -2.54 -5.73 7.33
C LEU A 262 -4.06 -5.53 7.33
N ILE A 263 -4.67 -5.50 8.50
CA ILE A 263 -6.03 -4.99 8.71
C ILE A 263 -5.91 -3.48 8.91
N LEU A 264 -6.63 -2.73 8.09
CA LEU A 264 -6.57 -1.28 8.00
C LEU A 264 -7.92 -0.65 8.33
N ARG A 265 -7.87 0.51 8.99
CA ARG A 265 -9.03 1.37 9.29
C ARG A 265 -8.91 2.66 8.48
N PRO A 266 -9.57 2.75 7.32
CA PRO A 266 -9.43 3.90 6.45
C PRO A 266 -10.10 5.15 7.03
N THR A 267 -9.42 6.28 6.93
CA THR A 267 -10.02 7.62 7.06
C THR A 267 -10.31 8.22 5.69
N ILE A 268 -9.59 7.77 4.65
CA ILE A 268 -9.83 8.06 3.23
C ILE A 268 -9.79 6.74 2.47
N ASN A 269 -10.84 6.45 1.70
CA ASN A 269 -10.87 5.31 0.79
C ASN A 269 -11.53 5.71 -0.54
N GLN A 270 -10.72 6.19 -1.49
CA GLN A 270 -11.10 6.58 -2.84
C GLN A 270 -10.37 5.73 -3.89
N LEU A 271 -9.74 4.63 -3.49
CA LEU A 271 -8.94 3.79 -4.39
C LEU A 271 -9.73 3.36 -5.61
N LYS A 272 -10.92 2.80 -5.41
CA LYS A 272 -11.76 2.32 -6.52
C LYS A 272 -12.12 3.45 -7.49
N ALA A 273 -12.58 4.59 -6.99
CA ALA A 273 -12.90 5.76 -7.81
C ALA A 273 -11.68 6.31 -8.56
N SER A 274 -10.49 6.21 -7.95
CA SER A 274 -9.24 6.66 -8.57
C SER A 274 -8.85 5.83 -9.80
N LEU A 275 -9.32 4.58 -9.92
CA LEU A 275 -9.04 3.71 -11.06
C LEU A 275 -9.90 4.05 -12.29
N GLU A 276 -11.01 4.75 -12.08
CA GLU A 276 -12.00 5.09 -13.11
C GLU A 276 -11.81 6.51 -13.68
N SER A 277 -10.85 7.27 -13.13
CA SER A 277 -10.58 8.69 -13.43
C SER A 277 -9.28 8.95 -14.18
#